data_AF-A0AAW2DXZ6-F1
#
_entry.id   AF-A0AAW2DXZ6-F1
#
_cell.length_a   1.000
_cell.length_b   1.000
_cell.length_c   1.000
_cell.angle_alpha   90.00
_cell.angle_beta   90.00
_cell.angle_gamma   90.00
#
_symmetry.space_group_name_H-M   'P 1'
#
loop_
_entity.id
_entity.type
_entity.pdbx_description
1 polymer ?
#
loop_
_entity_poly.entity_id
_entity_poly.type
_entity_poly.pdbx_seq_one_letter_code
_entity_poly.pdbx_strand_id
1 'polypeptide(L)'
;MTQTQLFSSGLELANFVVSLDVLHDAWTAIWNLYTEISQNEGPSSLVKFKVFERTNCTIIAFFAWPANSKDYVQGNGGGDFVSSSTLKKSFPFFNFLCTKDNPEFSINKPALELFTSIFDVLPKSVMANSKPLIITGNSLGGSVASVFTLSLLEKFNFLTTKRPLCITFGSPLIGDEGLQEAISKYAAWSSCFLHVVSDQDPVPRVLISQTVVYKPFGTFLLCSKLGCSCFEDPSTILELLMATYSGTPENQDPNLVFESYGTFVKDLNRKVIFMDTTESFDCTTPPLRAGIITQLAAIGLVPQQQPHNIDINTIITKTANQEKKLALFKKQVFDPSTQLNQVKIHMANLEWYKKVAKDNKIGYYDSYKNVSHTSDLDVVKDMKILTCYWEELVNEAEKRPQTVGASLRTRWLFGGTNYRRMIEPLEIADYYKAGKQDYINQGRPKHYIKLEQWLNETPKPVGVPNESMKQNVASILTEDSCFWAHVEEALISCKLLTGTGSSEMEKQSSRDSLFEFENYVYGLIKNYAVSPEIFLQRSSFMQWWREYEKIMGTSYSSDLTKLMKDYDKYATGSL
;
A
#
# COMPACT_ATOMS: atom_id res chain seq x y z
N MET A 1 5.08 31.87 -14.85
CA MET A 1 4.56 30.58 -14.34
C MET A 1 3.55 30.07 -15.36
N THR A 2 3.86 28.99 -16.07
CA THR A 2 2.91 28.34 -16.98
C THR A 2 1.83 27.67 -16.14
N GLN A 3 0.59 28.16 -16.23
CA GLN A 3 -0.55 27.57 -15.53
C GLN A 3 -0.78 26.17 -16.11
N THR A 4 -0.56 25.11 -15.33
CA THR A 4 -0.79 23.73 -15.78
C THR A 4 -2.25 23.61 -16.23
N GLN A 5 -2.47 23.33 -17.51
CA GLN A 5 -3.81 23.03 -18.02
C GLN A 5 -4.24 21.64 -17.54
N LEU A 6 -5.50 21.53 -17.12
CA LEU A 6 -6.12 20.27 -16.71
C LEU A 6 -7.11 19.85 -17.80
N PHE A 7 -7.20 18.55 -18.02
CA PHE A 7 -8.10 17.90 -18.96
C PHE A 7 -8.78 16.75 -18.25
N SER A 8 -10.03 16.49 -18.62
CA SER A 8 -10.69 15.25 -18.25
C SER A 8 -10.37 14.19 -19.31
N SER A 9 -10.31 12.91 -18.91
CA SER A 9 -9.87 11.81 -19.79
C SER A 9 -10.88 10.65 -19.86
N GLY A 10 -12.06 10.83 -19.28
CA GLY A 10 -13.02 9.73 -19.12
C GLY A 10 -13.67 9.31 -20.44
N LEU A 11 -13.79 10.22 -21.41
CA LEU A 11 -14.32 9.91 -22.74
C LEU A 11 -13.30 9.10 -23.55
N GLU A 12 -12.03 9.52 -23.55
CA GLU A 12 -10.93 8.83 -24.22
C GLU A 12 -10.72 7.44 -23.63
N LEU A 13 -10.77 7.31 -22.30
CA LEU A 13 -10.68 6.03 -21.63
C LEU A 13 -11.85 5.11 -21.99
N ALA A 14 -13.07 5.63 -22.03
CA ALA A 14 -14.24 4.87 -22.43
C ALA A 14 -14.14 4.38 -23.87
N ASN A 15 -13.78 5.27 -24.80
CA ASN A 15 -13.57 4.92 -26.21
C ASN A 15 -12.48 3.87 -26.38
N PHE A 16 -11.38 4.00 -25.64
CA PHE A 16 -10.32 2.99 -25.63
C PHE A 16 -10.86 1.63 -25.16
N VAL A 17 -11.53 1.56 -24.02
CA VAL A 17 -12.08 0.31 -23.47
C VAL A 17 -13.10 -0.34 -24.41
N VAL A 18 -13.97 0.45 -25.02
CA VAL A 18 -15.00 -0.01 -25.96
C VAL A 18 -14.43 -0.50 -27.28
N SER A 19 -13.34 0.12 -27.76
CA SER A 19 -12.63 -0.32 -28.97
C SER A 19 -11.96 -1.69 -28.80
N LEU A 20 -11.74 -2.13 -27.56
CA LEU A 20 -11.21 -3.45 -27.24
C LEU A 20 -12.34 -4.48 -27.22
N ASP A 21 -12.07 -5.69 -27.74
CA ASP A 21 -12.99 -6.82 -27.67
C ASP A 21 -13.21 -7.34 -26.23
N VAL A 22 -12.56 -6.75 -25.22
CA VAL A 22 -12.60 -7.20 -23.83
C VAL A 22 -14.01 -7.17 -23.22
N LEU A 23 -14.79 -6.12 -23.51
CA LEU A 23 -16.19 -6.03 -23.05
C LEU A 23 -17.06 -7.07 -23.75
N HIS A 24 -16.84 -7.26 -25.04
CA HIS A 24 -17.58 -8.24 -25.84
C HIS A 24 -17.30 -9.67 -25.38
N ASP A 25 -16.03 -10.00 -25.12
CA ASP A 25 -15.59 -11.30 -24.64
C ASP A 25 -16.13 -11.60 -23.23
N ALA A 26 -16.08 -10.62 -22.33
CA ALA A 26 -16.62 -10.73 -20.98
C ALA A 26 -18.14 -10.96 -21.03
N TRP A 27 -18.87 -10.17 -21.82
CA TRP A 27 -20.31 -10.34 -21.98
C TRP A 27 -20.68 -11.68 -22.63
N THR A 28 -19.94 -12.11 -23.65
CA THR A 28 -20.17 -13.41 -24.32
C THR A 28 -19.98 -14.58 -23.35
N ALA A 29 -19.00 -14.50 -22.44
CA ALA A 29 -18.80 -15.51 -21.40
C ALA A 29 -19.99 -15.58 -20.43
N ILE A 30 -20.55 -14.42 -20.02
CA ILE A 30 -21.78 -14.35 -19.20
C ILE A 30 -22.97 -14.94 -19.96
N TRP A 31 -23.16 -14.56 -21.22
CA TRP A 31 -24.27 -15.02 -22.06
C TRP A 31 -24.24 -16.53 -22.27
N ASN A 32 -23.07 -17.11 -22.57
CA ASN A 32 -22.91 -18.55 -22.70
C ASN A 32 -23.29 -19.27 -21.41
N LEU A 33 -22.80 -18.78 -20.26
CA LEU A 33 -23.15 -19.33 -18.95
C LEU A 33 -24.66 -19.24 -18.68
N TYR A 34 -25.30 -18.12 -19.01
CA TYR A 34 -26.74 -17.95 -18.92
C TYR A 34 -27.50 -18.99 -19.76
N THR A 35 -27.15 -19.15 -21.05
CA THR A 35 -27.84 -20.09 -21.95
C THR A 35 -27.74 -21.54 -21.48
N GLU A 36 -26.58 -21.94 -20.95
CA GLU A 36 -26.37 -23.29 -20.39
C GLU A 36 -27.22 -23.54 -19.13
N ILE A 37 -27.43 -22.51 -18.30
CA ILE A 37 -28.25 -22.59 -17.08
C ILE A 37 -29.73 -22.69 -17.45
N SER A 38 -30.18 -21.87 -18.40
CA SER A 38 -31.58 -21.82 -18.84
C SER A 38 -32.05 -23.11 -19.51
N GLN A 39 -31.14 -23.92 -20.08
CA GLN A 39 -31.45 -25.17 -20.78
C GLN A 39 -31.54 -26.43 -19.88
N ASN A 40 -31.02 -26.39 -18.65
CA ASN A 40 -30.77 -27.60 -17.83
C ASN A 40 -31.62 -27.71 -16.54
N GLU A 41 -32.90 -27.28 -16.54
CA GLU A 41 -33.91 -27.35 -15.44
C GLU A 41 -33.43 -27.55 -13.98
N GLY A 42 -33.65 -26.53 -13.13
CA GLY A 42 -33.68 -26.60 -11.66
C GLY A 42 -32.60 -25.77 -10.93
N PRO A 43 -32.96 -24.84 -10.02
CA PRO A 43 -32.00 -23.98 -9.32
C PRO A 43 -31.38 -24.73 -8.14
N SER A 44 -30.43 -25.63 -8.40
CA SER A 44 -29.68 -26.31 -7.34
C SER A 44 -28.65 -25.39 -6.64
N SER A 45 -28.23 -24.31 -7.29
CA SER A 45 -27.41 -23.25 -6.69
C SER A 45 -27.84 -21.87 -7.19
N LEU A 46 -27.93 -20.89 -6.28
CA LEU A 46 -28.27 -19.48 -6.60
C LEU A 46 -27.20 -18.81 -7.49
N VAL A 47 -25.95 -19.27 -7.41
CA VAL A 47 -24.83 -18.79 -8.22
C VAL A 47 -24.10 -19.96 -8.88
N LYS A 48 -23.66 -19.74 -10.12
CA LYS A 48 -22.83 -20.66 -10.91
C LYS A 48 -21.68 -19.88 -11.52
N PHE A 49 -20.58 -20.57 -11.82
CA PHE A 49 -19.44 -19.99 -12.50
C PHE A 49 -18.89 -20.94 -13.57
N LYS A 50 -18.18 -20.39 -14.55
CA LYS A 50 -17.48 -21.15 -15.57
C LYS A 50 -16.17 -20.47 -15.96
N VAL A 51 -15.15 -21.27 -16.20
CA VAL A 51 -13.84 -20.81 -16.69
C VAL A 51 -13.77 -21.00 -18.19
N PHE A 52 -13.40 -19.94 -18.91
CA PHE A 52 -13.17 -19.93 -20.33
C PHE A 52 -11.68 -19.65 -20.57
N GLU A 53 -10.95 -20.67 -21.00
CA GLU A 53 -9.54 -20.53 -21.38
C GLU A 53 -9.45 -20.00 -22.81
N ARG A 54 -8.82 -18.83 -22.98
CA ARG A 54 -8.50 -18.28 -24.29
C ARG A 54 -6.98 -18.29 -24.52
N THR A 55 -6.59 -18.00 -25.75
CA THR A 55 -5.17 -17.91 -26.14
C THR A 55 -4.44 -16.83 -25.33
N ASN A 56 -5.07 -15.65 -25.18
CA ASN A 56 -4.44 -14.45 -24.61
C ASN A 56 -4.83 -14.13 -23.16
N CYS A 57 -5.91 -14.74 -22.64
CA CYS A 57 -6.41 -14.52 -21.29
C CYS A 57 -7.21 -15.71 -20.78
N THR A 58 -7.49 -15.73 -19.49
CA THR A 58 -8.46 -16.65 -18.86
C THR A 58 -9.62 -15.81 -18.34
N ILE A 59 -10.86 -16.19 -18.68
CA ILE A 59 -12.08 -15.48 -18.24
C ILE A 59 -12.85 -16.37 -17.27
N ILE A 60 -13.17 -15.86 -16.08
CA ILE A 60 -14.07 -16.51 -15.13
C ILE A 60 -15.37 -15.71 -15.12
N ALA A 61 -16.45 -16.32 -15.60
CA ALA A 61 -17.78 -15.72 -15.58
C ALA A 61 -18.59 -16.25 -14.40
N PHE A 62 -19.28 -15.36 -13.71
CA PHE A 62 -20.21 -15.63 -12.62
C PHE A 62 -21.61 -15.21 -13.03
N PHE A 63 -22.58 -16.07 -12.75
CA PHE A 63 -23.99 -15.80 -13.02
C PHE A 63 -24.83 -16.23 -11.81
N ALA A 64 -25.73 -15.34 -11.38
CA ALA A 64 -26.67 -15.62 -10.30
C ALA A 64 -28.10 -15.59 -10.86
N TRP A 65 -28.94 -16.52 -10.41
CA TRP A 65 -30.35 -16.59 -10.81
C TRP A 65 -31.26 -16.04 -9.70
N PRO A 66 -32.24 -15.18 -10.03
CA PRO A 66 -32.56 -14.62 -11.35
C PRO A 66 -31.56 -13.55 -11.80
N ALA A 67 -31.45 -13.35 -13.12
CA ALA A 67 -30.45 -12.46 -13.75
C ALA A 67 -30.47 -11.02 -13.19
N ASN A 68 -31.64 -10.51 -12.79
CA ASN A 68 -31.85 -9.10 -12.46
C ASN A 68 -32.97 -8.88 -11.40
N SER A 69 -32.89 -9.51 -10.23
CA SER A 69 -33.89 -9.27 -9.15
C SER A 69 -33.51 -8.09 -8.26
N LYS A 70 -34.22 -6.97 -8.43
CA LYS A 70 -34.18 -5.84 -7.50
C LYS A 70 -34.53 -6.27 -6.08
N ASP A 71 -35.52 -7.14 -5.94
CA ASP A 71 -36.05 -7.58 -4.64
C ASP A 71 -35.00 -8.37 -3.85
N TYR A 72 -34.21 -9.21 -4.53
CA TYR A 72 -33.13 -9.97 -3.90
C TYR A 72 -31.92 -9.09 -3.54
N VAL A 73 -31.65 -8.06 -4.33
CA VAL A 73 -30.61 -7.05 -4.03
C VAL A 73 -31.01 -6.18 -2.83
N GLN A 74 -32.29 -5.80 -2.75
CA GLN A 74 -32.79 -4.91 -1.71
C GLN A 74 -33.09 -5.63 -0.39
N GLY A 75 -33.37 -6.93 -0.38
CA GLY A 75 -33.56 -7.71 0.86
C GLY A 75 -34.48 -7.00 1.87
N ASN A 76 -34.04 -6.88 3.13
CA ASN A 76 -34.73 -6.14 4.20
C ASN A 76 -34.51 -4.61 4.14
N GLY A 77 -34.62 -4.00 2.96
CA GLY A 77 -34.51 -2.54 2.80
C GLY A 77 -33.09 -2.00 2.57
N GLY A 78 -32.17 -2.85 2.09
CA GLY A 78 -30.84 -2.49 1.60
C GLY A 78 -29.75 -2.45 2.68
N GLY A 79 -30.09 -2.50 3.96
CA GLY A 79 -29.16 -2.33 5.08
C GLY A 79 -28.34 -3.57 5.50
N ASP A 80 -28.39 -4.67 4.76
CA ASP A 80 -27.77 -5.93 5.16
C ASP A 80 -26.25 -5.96 4.87
N PHE A 81 -25.48 -5.44 5.81
CA PHE A 81 -24.02 -5.45 5.82
C PHE A 81 -23.44 -6.54 6.72
N VAL A 82 -22.31 -7.11 6.31
CA VAL A 82 -21.43 -7.91 7.17
C VAL A 82 -20.16 -7.13 7.44
N SER A 83 -19.91 -6.84 8.72
CA SER A 83 -18.72 -6.11 9.17
C SER A 83 -17.46 -6.95 9.08
N SER A 84 -16.31 -6.29 8.90
CA SER A 84 -15.00 -6.94 8.89
C SER A 84 -14.66 -7.64 10.21
N SER A 85 -15.18 -7.15 11.35
CA SER A 85 -15.07 -7.78 12.65
C SER A 85 -15.77 -9.16 12.72
N THR A 86 -16.88 -9.31 12.00
CA THR A 86 -17.59 -10.60 11.84
C THR A 86 -16.84 -11.51 10.86
N LEU A 87 -16.40 -10.96 9.73
CA LEU A 87 -15.61 -11.67 8.72
C LEU A 87 -14.31 -12.23 9.29
N LYS A 88 -13.64 -11.52 10.21
CA LYS A 88 -12.41 -12.02 10.88
C LYS A 88 -12.58 -13.40 11.51
N LYS A 89 -13.79 -13.72 11.98
CA LYS A 89 -14.10 -14.99 12.66
C LYS A 89 -14.49 -16.10 11.69
N SER A 90 -15.21 -15.77 10.61
CA SER A 90 -15.78 -16.75 9.68
C SER A 90 -14.99 -16.90 8.37
N PHE A 91 -14.36 -15.83 7.90
CA PHE A 91 -13.74 -15.73 6.58
C PHE A 91 -12.59 -14.69 6.56
N PRO A 92 -11.41 -15.00 7.13
CA PRO A 92 -10.34 -14.02 7.41
C PRO A 92 -9.59 -13.49 6.17
N PHE A 93 -10.02 -13.84 4.96
CA PHE A 93 -9.37 -13.48 3.69
C PHE A 93 -9.47 -11.99 3.32
N PHE A 94 -10.29 -11.22 4.02
CA PHE A 94 -10.43 -9.78 3.79
C PHE A 94 -9.76 -8.93 4.88
N ASN A 95 -9.11 -9.56 5.86
CA ASN A 95 -8.50 -8.86 7.00
C ASN A 95 -7.44 -7.85 6.57
N PHE A 96 -6.76 -8.13 5.46
CA PHE A 96 -5.76 -7.25 4.90
C PHE A 96 -6.34 -5.88 4.55
N LEU A 97 -7.63 -5.76 4.21
CA LEU A 97 -8.28 -4.48 3.87
C LEU A 97 -8.41 -3.53 5.08
N CYS A 98 -8.32 -4.03 6.31
CA CYS A 98 -8.33 -3.21 7.51
C CYS A 98 -6.96 -2.56 7.74
N THR A 99 -6.94 -1.26 7.99
CA THR A 99 -5.73 -0.49 8.34
C THR A 99 -5.89 0.21 9.68
N LYS A 100 -4.84 0.86 10.19
CA LYS A 100 -4.94 1.67 11.41
C LYS A 100 -5.94 2.82 11.27
N ASP A 101 -5.94 3.48 10.13
CA ASP A 101 -6.79 4.66 9.87
C ASP A 101 -8.22 4.25 9.49
N ASN A 102 -8.38 3.03 8.97
CA ASN A 102 -9.66 2.47 8.55
C ASN A 102 -9.78 1.02 9.06
N PRO A 103 -10.13 0.83 10.34
CA PRO A 103 -10.06 -0.46 11.03
C PRO A 103 -11.23 -1.39 10.70
N GLU A 104 -12.33 -0.85 10.17
CA GLU A 104 -13.56 -1.59 9.91
C GLU A 104 -14.16 -1.19 8.57
N PHE A 105 -14.68 -2.19 7.85
CA PHE A 105 -15.42 -2.00 6.59
C PHE A 105 -16.56 -3.01 6.56
N SER A 106 -17.50 -2.81 5.65
CA SER A 106 -18.66 -3.67 5.49
C SER A 106 -18.87 -4.09 4.04
N ILE A 107 -19.32 -5.33 3.85
CA ILE A 107 -19.67 -5.90 2.53
C ILE A 107 -21.14 -6.31 2.54
N ASN A 108 -21.82 -6.12 1.41
CA ASN A 108 -23.19 -6.56 1.16
C ASN A 108 -23.32 -8.06 1.47
N LYS A 109 -24.23 -8.39 2.39
CA LYS A 109 -24.42 -9.75 2.89
C LYS A 109 -24.85 -10.73 1.79
N PRO A 110 -25.86 -10.44 0.93
CA PRO A 110 -26.21 -11.33 -0.18
C PRO A 110 -25.03 -11.68 -1.10
N ALA A 111 -24.24 -10.67 -1.50
CA ALA A 111 -23.06 -10.91 -2.33
C ALA A 111 -22.02 -11.81 -1.66
N LEU A 112 -21.80 -11.61 -0.36
CA LEU A 112 -20.88 -12.41 0.43
C LEU A 112 -21.38 -13.85 0.61
N GLU A 113 -22.66 -14.06 0.92
CA GLU A 113 -23.24 -15.40 1.09
C GLU A 113 -23.13 -16.21 -0.21
N LEU A 114 -23.48 -15.61 -1.35
CA LEU A 114 -23.30 -16.23 -2.66
C LEU A 114 -21.83 -16.58 -2.93
N PHE A 115 -20.91 -15.66 -2.65
CA PHE A 115 -19.48 -15.92 -2.81
C PHE A 115 -18.98 -17.07 -1.92
N THR A 116 -19.34 -17.07 -0.64
CA THR A 116 -18.92 -18.12 0.30
C THR A 116 -19.44 -19.50 -0.11
N SER A 117 -20.63 -19.58 -0.71
CA SER A 117 -21.22 -20.84 -1.18
C SER A 117 -20.42 -21.55 -2.27
N ILE A 118 -19.59 -20.81 -3.02
CA ILE A 118 -18.77 -21.34 -4.12
C ILE A 118 -17.27 -21.25 -3.87
N PHE A 119 -16.84 -20.66 -2.76
CA PHE A 119 -15.43 -20.35 -2.53
C PHE A 119 -14.52 -21.58 -2.57
N ASP A 120 -14.95 -22.69 -1.97
CA ASP A 120 -14.14 -23.91 -1.88
C ASP A 120 -13.97 -24.62 -3.23
N VAL A 121 -14.92 -24.44 -4.15
CA VAL A 121 -14.90 -25.04 -5.49
C VAL A 121 -14.26 -24.13 -6.54
N LEU A 122 -13.91 -22.88 -6.20
CA LEU A 122 -13.25 -21.97 -7.12
C LEU A 122 -11.86 -22.49 -7.50
N PRO A 123 -11.47 -22.39 -8.78
CA PRO A 123 -10.27 -23.02 -9.29
C PRO A 123 -9.02 -22.28 -8.81
N LYS A 124 -8.45 -22.76 -7.69
CA LYS A 124 -7.25 -22.17 -7.08
C LYS A 124 -6.05 -22.18 -8.03
N SER A 125 -6.02 -23.10 -9.00
CA SER A 125 -4.98 -23.21 -10.03
C SER A 125 -4.98 -22.05 -11.03
N VAL A 126 -6.12 -21.41 -11.29
CA VAL A 126 -6.21 -20.25 -12.21
C VAL A 126 -5.44 -19.05 -11.66
N MET A 127 -5.26 -18.97 -10.34
CA MET A 127 -4.44 -17.93 -9.69
C MET A 127 -2.93 -18.09 -9.93
N ALA A 128 -2.46 -19.28 -10.34
CA ALA A 128 -1.04 -19.58 -10.55
C ALA A 128 -0.61 -19.42 -12.02
N ASN A 129 -1.54 -19.10 -12.93
CA ASN A 129 -1.26 -18.98 -14.35
C ASN A 129 -0.65 -17.59 -14.68
N SER A 130 0.27 -17.53 -15.65
CA SER A 130 0.90 -16.27 -16.09
C SER A 130 0.02 -15.45 -17.05
N LYS A 131 -1.11 -16.02 -17.50
CA LYS A 131 -2.07 -15.34 -18.37
C LYS A 131 -2.83 -14.23 -17.62
N PRO A 132 -3.18 -13.11 -18.29
CA PRO A 132 -4.14 -12.14 -17.77
C PRO A 132 -5.45 -12.82 -17.34
N LEU A 133 -5.96 -12.44 -16.18
CA LEU A 133 -7.19 -12.97 -15.61
C LEU A 133 -8.30 -11.92 -15.71
N ILE A 134 -9.40 -12.26 -16.38
CA ILE A 134 -10.62 -11.46 -16.42
C ILE A 134 -11.66 -12.16 -15.56
N ILE A 135 -12.23 -11.42 -14.62
CA ILE A 135 -13.29 -11.89 -13.73
C ILE A 135 -14.54 -11.09 -14.09
N THR A 136 -15.65 -11.74 -14.39
CA THR A 136 -16.83 -11.04 -14.89
C THR A 136 -18.12 -11.62 -14.39
N GLY A 137 -19.17 -10.80 -14.38
CA GLY A 137 -20.50 -11.22 -14.03
C GLY A 137 -21.51 -10.09 -14.26
N ASN A 138 -22.78 -10.47 -14.31
CA ASN A 138 -23.89 -9.52 -14.38
C ASN A 138 -24.63 -9.50 -13.03
N SER A 139 -25.15 -8.33 -12.66
CA SER A 139 -26.00 -8.17 -11.46
C SER A 139 -25.30 -8.74 -10.21
N LEU A 140 -25.97 -9.58 -9.42
CA LEU A 140 -25.40 -10.29 -8.26
C LEU A 140 -24.21 -11.19 -8.62
N GLY A 141 -24.19 -11.76 -9.83
CA GLY A 141 -23.02 -12.50 -10.34
C GLY A 141 -21.79 -11.58 -10.45
N GLY A 142 -21.97 -10.32 -10.85
CA GLY A 142 -20.89 -9.34 -10.85
C GLY A 142 -20.51 -8.84 -9.45
N SER A 143 -21.44 -8.85 -8.48
CA SER A 143 -21.10 -8.65 -7.06
C SER A 143 -20.19 -9.76 -6.55
N VAL A 144 -20.51 -11.03 -6.85
CA VAL A 144 -19.65 -12.18 -6.53
C VAL A 144 -18.29 -12.08 -7.23
N ALA A 145 -18.28 -11.69 -8.51
CA ALA A 145 -17.05 -11.47 -9.29
C ALA A 145 -16.14 -10.41 -8.62
N SER A 146 -16.73 -9.33 -8.11
CA SER A 146 -16.01 -8.27 -7.41
C SER A 146 -15.49 -8.73 -6.04
N VAL A 147 -16.32 -9.43 -5.24
CA VAL A 147 -15.89 -10.00 -3.94
C VAL A 147 -14.78 -11.04 -4.13
N PHE A 148 -14.87 -11.87 -5.17
CA PHE A 148 -13.80 -12.78 -5.53
C PHE A 148 -12.52 -12.03 -5.88
N THR A 149 -12.61 -10.98 -6.71
CA THR A 149 -11.46 -10.13 -7.05
C THR A 149 -10.84 -9.49 -5.81
N LEU A 150 -11.65 -8.99 -4.87
CA LEU A 150 -11.19 -8.47 -3.58
C LEU A 150 -10.36 -9.54 -2.82
N SER A 151 -10.82 -10.79 -2.76
CA SER A 151 -10.10 -11.89 -2.11
C SER A 151 -8.76 -12.25 -2.78
N LEU A 152 -8.54 -11.78 -4.01
CA LEU A 152 -7.31 -11.99 -4.75
C LEU A 152 -6.30 -10.85 -4.58
N LEU A 153 -6.73 -9.63 -4.24
CA LEU A 153 -5.85 -8.45 -4.23
C LEU A 153 -4.61 -8.64 -3.35
N GLU A 154 -4.74 -9.35 -2.23
CA GLU A 154 -3.60 -9.67 -1.37
C GLU A 154 -2.58 -10.62 -2.02
N LYS A 155 -3.06 -11.57 -2.82
CA LYS A 155 -2.24 -12.65 -3.40
C LYS A 155 -1.45 -12.20 -4.61
N PHE A 156 -1.86 -11.12 -5.27
CA PHE A 156 -1.18 -10.61 -6.46
C PHE A 156 -0.02 -9.71 -6.08
N ASN A 157 1.19 -10.10 -6.48
CA ASN A 157 2.31 -9.17 -6.53
C ASN A 157 2.18 -8.30 -7.79
N PHE A 158 1.52 -7.15 -7.65
CA PHE A 158 1.25 -6.16 -8.71
C PHE A 158 2.47 -5.62 -9.48
N LEU A 159 3.68 -6.08 -9.18
CA LEU A 159 4.93 -5.76 -9.86
C LEU A 159 5.42 -6.86 -10.80
N THR A 160 5.07 -8.10 -10.51
CA THR A 160 5.58 -9.28 -11.24
C THR A 160 4.47 -10.05 -11.92
N THR A 161 3.24 -9.96 -11.41
CA THR A 161 2.06 -10.61 -12.00
C THR A 161 1.16 -9.60 -12.70
N LYS A 162 0.55 -10.03 -13.80
CA LYS A 162 -0.50 -9.24 -14.47
C LYS A 162 -1.70 -9.13 -13.54
N ARG A 163 -2.23 -7.92 -13.39
CA ARG A 163 -3.36 -7.64 -12.48
C ARG A 163 -4.62 -8.36 -12.98
N PRO A 164 -5.48 -8.87 -12.09
CA PRO A 164 -6.80 -9.28 -12.49
C PRO A 164 -7.62 -8.05 -12.91
N LEU A 165 -8.50 -8.23 -13.90
CA LEU A 165 -9.47 -7.22 -14.30
C LEU A 165 -10.88 -7.75 -14.06
N CYS A 166 -11.59 -7.13 -13.12
CA CYS A 166 -12.98 -7.40 -12.81
C CYS A 166 -13.88 -6.50 -13.66
N ILE A 167 -14.65 -7.08 -14.57
CA ILE A 167 -15.60 -6.37 -15.43
C ILE A 167 -17.01 -6.79 -15.04
N THR A 168 -17.80 -5.89 -14.48
CA THR A 168 -19.18 -6.20 -14.08
C THR A 168 -20.20 -5.47 -14.94
N PHE A 169 -21.33 -6.09 -15.23
CA PHE A 169 -22.42 -5.47 -15.98
C PHE A 169 -23.64 -5.32 -15.09
N GLY A 170 -24.09 -4.09 -14.83
CA GLY A 170 -25.34 -3.87 -14.08
C GLY A 170 -25.31 -4.34 -12.62
N SER A 171 -24.13 -4.41 -12.01
CA SER A 171 -24.01 -4.89 -10.63
C SER A 171 -24.41 -3.83 -9.61
N PRO A 172 -25.06 -4.24 -8.51
CA PRO A 172 -25.31 -3.34 -7.38
C PRO A 172 -24.01 -2.98 -6.66
N LEU A 173 -24.04 -1.88 -5.91
CA LEU A 173 -22.94 -1.47 -5.04
C LEU A 173 -22.68 -2.51 -3.95
N ILE A 174 -21.43 -2.63 -3.49
CA ILE A 174 -20.99 -3.82 -2.73
C ILE A 174 -20.63 -3.49 -1.29
N GLY A 175 -20.04 -2.34 -1.00
CA GLY A 175 -19.56 -2.02 0.34
C GLY A 175 -19.87 -0.61 0.78
N ASP A 176 -19.49 -0.35 2.02
CA ASP A 176 -19.61 0.96 2.67
C ASP A 176 -18.42 1.89 2.32
N GLU A 177 -18.38 3.03 3.00
CA GLU A 177 -17.28 4.00 2.91
C GLU A 177 -15.94 3.40 3.36
N GLY A 178 -15.94 2.57 4.39
CA GLY A 178 -14.74 1.85 4.82
C GLY A 178 -14.16 0.99 3.70
N LEU A 179 -14.97 0.21 2.98
CA LEU A 179 -14.48 -0.58 1.86
C LEU A 179 -13.99 0.31 0.71
N GLN A 180 -14.75 1.35 0.37
CA GLN A 180 -14.39 2.27 -0.70
C GLN A 180 -13.04 2.96 -0.44
N GLU A 181 -12.82 3.46 0.78
CA GLU A 181 -11.56 4.08 1.19
C GLU A 181 -10.40 3.09 1.13
N ALA A 182 -10.59 1.86 1.63
CA ALA A 182 -9.56 0.83 1.62
C ALA A 182 -9.07 0.52 0.20
N ILE A 183 -9.97 0.45 -0.78
CA ILE A 183 -9.64 0.21 -2.19
C ILE A 183 -9.08 1.45 -2.87
N SER A 184 -9.67 2.62 -2.64
CA SER A 184 -9.31 3.86 -3.33
C SER A 184 -7.95 4.42 -2.90
N LYS A 185 -7.50 4.08 -1.70
CA LYS A 185 -6.15 4.42 -1.20
C LYS A 185 -5.03 3.83 -2.07
N TYR A 186 -5.30 2.72 -2.79
CA TYR A 186 -4.35 2.08 -3.70
C TYR A 186 -4.87 2.11 -5.12
N ALA A 187 -4.32 3.02 -5.93
CA ALA A 187 -4.65 3.10 -7.36
C ALA A 187 -4.50 1.75 -8.08
N ALA A 188 -3.56 0.90 -7.64
CA ALA A 188 -3.40 -0.44 -8.20
C ALA A 188 -4.60 -1.37 -7.95
N TRP A 189 -5.24 -1.28 -6.78
CA TRP A 189 -6.42 -2.07 -6.47
C TRP A 189 -7.66 -1.50 -7.13
N SER A 190 -7.87 -0.18 -7.04
CA SER A 190 -8.98 0.49 -7.72
C SER A 190 -8.97 0.22 -9.24
N SER A 191 -7.77 0.19 -9.87
CA SER A 191 -7.61 -0.13 -11.30
C SER A 191 -7.98 -1.56 -11.70
N CYS A 192 -8.26 -2.46 -10.75
CA CYS A 192 -8.70 -3.83 -11.04
C CYS A 192 -10.20 -3.92 -11.31
N PHE A 193 -10.97 -2.84 -11.16
CA PHE A 193 -12.43 -2.89 -11.24
C PHE A 193 -12.97 -1.94 -12.31
N LEU A 194 -13.78 -2.49 -13.22
CA LEU A 194 -14.53 -1.78 -14.25
C LEU A 194 -16.01 -2.17 -14.17
N HIS A 195 -16.85 -1.22 -13.77
CA HIS A 195 -18.28 -1.40 -13.61
C HIS A 195 -19.03 -0.77 -14.80
N VAL A 196 -19.57 -1.59 -15.68
CA VAL A 196 -20.36 -1.18 -16.84
C VAL A 196 -21.82 -1.01 -16.44
N VAL A 197 -22.37 0.19 -16.62
CA VAL A 197 -23.73 0.52 -16.17
C VAL A 197 -24.52 1.24 -17.26
N SER A 198 -25.59 0.60 -17.71
CA SER A 198 -26.56 1.19 -18.65
C SER A 198 -27.45 2.24 -17.98
N ASP A 199 -27.85 3.26 -18.74
CA ASP A 199 -28.88 4.26 -18.39
C ASP A 199 -30.29 3.66 -18.28
N GLN A 200 -30.49 2.46 -18.81
CA GLN A 200 -31.73 1.69 -18.69
C GLN A 200 -31.76 0.79 -17.44
N ASP A 201 -30.61 0.52 -16.82
CA ASP A 201 -30.52 -0.52 -15.79
C ASP A 201 -30.82 -0.01 -14.38
N PRO A 202 -31.91 -0.43 -13.73
CA PRO A 202 -32.21 0.02 -12.38
C PRO A 202 -31.34 -0.60 -11.27
N VAL A 203 -30.70 -1.76 -11.48
CA VAL A 203 -30.05 -2.56 -10.42
C VAL A 203 -28.91 -1.82 -9.71
N PRO A 204 -27.97 -1.15 -10.41
CA PRO A 204 -26.90 -0.39 -9.76
C PRO A 204 -27.37 0.76 -8.86
N ARG A 205 -28.64 1.16 -8.99
CA ARG A 205 -29.24 2.31 -8.30
C ARG A 205 -30.06 1.90 -7.07
N VAL A 206 -30.40 0.61 -6.92
CA VAL A 206 -31.28 0.10 -5.85
C VAL A 206 -30.72 0.35 -4.46
N LEU A 207 -29.40 0.26 -4.29
CA LEU A 207 -28.74 0.40 -3.00
C LEU A 207 -28.29 1.84 -2.69
N ILE A 208 -28.67 2.81 -3.53
CA ILE A 208 -28.45 4.23 -3.28
C ILE A 208 -29.60 4.72 -2.39
N SER A 209 -29.48 4.52 -1.07
CA SER A 209 -30.48 4.93 -0.07
C SER A 209 -30.00 6.11 0.78
N GLN A 210 -30.92 6.83 1.43
CA GLN A 210 -30.59 7.94 2.33
C GLN A 210 -30.13 7.49 3.73
N THR A 211 -30.39 6.24 4.12
CA THR A 211 -30.19 5.73 5.50
C THR A 211 -28.97 4.84 5.67
N VAL A 212 -28.60 4.08 4.63
CA VAL A 212 -27.42 3.22 4.59
C VAL A 212 -26.72 3.45 3.25
N VAL A 213 -25.50 4.01 3.30
CA VAL A 213 -24.84 4.54 2.10
C VAL A 213 -23.77 3.55 1.61
N TYR A 214 -24.17 2.70 0.67
CA TYR A 214 -23.19 2.01 -0.16
C TYR A 214 -22.37 3.02 -0.96
N LYS A 215 -21.10 2.73 -1.16
CA LYS A 215 -20.18 3.59 -1.90
C LYS A 215 -19.62 2.87 -3.12
N PRO A 216 -19.55 3.53 -4.29
CA PRO A 216 -18.87 3.00 -5.45
C PRO A 216 -17.35 3.04 -5.25
N PHE A 217 -16.66 2.04 -5.78
CA PHE A 217 -15.19 2.01 -5.88
C PHE A 217 -14.80 1.50 -7.27
N GLY A 218 -13.55 1.73 -7.68
CA GLY A 218 -13.12 1.36 -9.02
C GLY A 218 -13.59 2.35 -10.10
N THR A 219 -13.50 1.92 -11.36
CA THR A 219 -13.90 2.74 -12.51
C THR A 219 -15.30 2.37 -12.97
N PHE A 220 -16.17 3.35 -13.17
CA PHE A 220 -17.51 3.15 -13.72
C PHE A 220 -17.56 3.62 -15.17
N LEU A 221 -17.93 2.72 -16.08
CA LEU A 221 -18.25 3.02 -17.47
C LEU A 221 -19.77 3.23 -17.57
N LEU A 222 -20.18 4.48 -17.58
CA LEU A 222 -21.58 4.86 -17.73
C LEU A 222 -21.94 4.98 -19.21
N CYS A 223 -23.13 4.49 -19.54
CA CYS A 223 -23.44 4.03 -20.88
C CYS A 223 -24.86 4.45 -21.28
N SER A 224 -25.00 5.10 -22.44
CA SER A 224 -26.29 5.54 -22.99
C SER A 224 -26.39 5.27 -24.49
N LYS A 225 -27.58 5.45 -25.07
CA LYS A 225 -27.75 5.40 -26.53
C LYS A 225 -26.87 6.43 -27.27
N LEU A 226 -26.38 7.49 -26.63
CA LEU A 226 -25.51 8.48 -27.27
C LEU A 226 -24.04 8.07 -27.28
N GLY A 227 -23.60 7.28 -26.29
CA GLY A 227 -22.19 6.93 -26.11
C GLY A 227 -21.90 6.44 -24.70
N CYS A 228 -20.66 6.63 -24.25
CA CYS A 228 -20.22 6.22 -22.91
C CYS A 228 -19.07 7.10 -22.40
N SER A 229 -18.89 7.13 -21.08
CA SER A 229 -17.77 7.81 -20.42
C SER A 229 -17.37 7.09 -19.13
N CYS A 230 -16.08 7.08 -18.82
CA CYS A 230 -15.53 6.57 -17.57
C CYS A 230 -15.50 7.62 -16.46
N PHE A 231 -15.77 7.19 -15.23
CA PHE A 231 -15.69 8.01 -14.02
C PHE A 231 -15.04 7.20 -12.89
N GLU A 232 -14.19 7.85 -12.08
CA GLU A 232 -13.48 7.21 -10.96
C GLU A 232 -13.85 7.81 -9.59
N ASP A 233 -14.35 9.05 -9.56
CA ASP A 233 -14.68 9.75 -8.31
C ASP A 233 -16.00 9.22 -7.70
N PRO A 234 -15.99 8.65 -6.47
CA PRO A 234 -17.15 7.98 -5.91
C PRO A 234 -18.39 8.86 -5.77
N SER A 235 -18.20 10.12 -5.37
CA SER A 235 -19.28 11.08 -5.17
C SER A 235 -19.92 11.49 -6.50
N THR A 236 -19.09 11.69 -7.53
CA THR A 236 -19.56 11.95 -8.91
C THR A 236 -20.33 10.75 -9.42
N ILE A 237 -19.82 9.52 -9.22
CA ILE A 237 -20.48 8.29 -9.66
C ILE A 237 -21.88 8.17 -9.04
N LEU A 238 -22.03 8.40 -7.73
CA LEU A 238 -23.34 8.35 -7.07
C LEU A 238 -24.34 9.36 -7.65
N GLU A 239 -23.90 10.61 -7.87
CA GLU A 239 -24.74 11.66 -8.47
C GLU A 239 -25.14 11.30 -9.90
N LEU A 240 -24.20 10.79 -10.70
CA LEU A 240 -24.44 10.40 -12.09
C LEU A 240 -25.30 9.13 -12.23
N LEU A 241 -25.16 8.14 -11.35
CA LEU A 241 -26.02 6.96 -11.35
C LEU A 241 -27.49 7.36 -11.18
N MET A 242 -27.78 8.31 -10.30
CA MET A 242 -29.13 8.84 -10.11
C MET A 242 -29.58 9.71 -11.28
N ALA A 243 -28.70 10.60 -11.78
CA ALA A 243 -29.05 11.55 -12.84
C ALA A 243 -29.29 10.90 -14.21
N THR A 244 -28.60 9.81 -14.52
CA THR A 244 -28.64 9.15 -15.84
C THR A 244 -29.78 8.13 -15.98
N TYR A 245 -30.54 7.85 -14.93
CA TYR A 245 -31.59 6.83 -15.01
C TYR A 245 -32.76 7.28 -15.88
N SER A 246 -32.98 6.59 -17.00
CA SER A 246 -34.02 6.91 -17.98
C SER A 246 -35.43 6.48 -17.54
N GLY A 247 -35.55 5.50 -16.64
CA GLY A 247 -36.81 5.15 -15.96
C GLY A 247 -38.00 4.72 -16.83
N THR A 248 -37.78 4.26 -18.07
CA THR A 248 -38.88 3.85 -18.96
C THR A 248 -39.60 2.59 -18.44
N PRO A 249 -40.90 2.38 -18.76
CA PRO A 249 -41.65 1.21 -18.30
C PRO A 249 -41.05 -0.14 -18.75
N GLU A 250 -40.39 -0.17 -19.91
CA GLU A 250 -39.69 -1.35 -20.45
C GLU A 250 -38.50 -1.77 -19.57
N ASN A 251 -37.91 -0.83 -18.82
CA ASN A 251 -36.79 -1.06 -17.91
C ASN A 251 -37.21 -1.73 -16.59
N GLN A 252 -38.51 -2.05 -16.44
CA GLN A 252 -39.00 -2.83 -15.30
C GLN A 252 -38.87 -4.33 -15.53
N ASP A 253 -38.70 -4.81 -16.77
CA ASP A 253 -38.44 -6.21 -17.06
C ASP A 253 -36.94 -6.55 -16.89
N PRO A 254 -36.59 -7.36 -15.88
CA PRO A 254 -35.23 -7.82 -15.63
C PRO A 254 -34.54 -8.46 -16.86
N ASN A 255 -35.27 -9.20 -17.69
CA ASN A 255 -34.71 -9.95 -18.80
C ASN A 255 -34.39 -9.04 -19.99
N LEU A 256 -35.25 -8.06 -20.27
CA LEU A 256 -35.00 -7.06 -21.34
C LEU A 256 -33.75 -6.23 -21.02
N VAL A 257 -33.57 -5.82 -19.76
CA VAL A 257 -32.36 -5.11 -19.32
C VAL A 257 -31.12 -6.00 -19.44
N PHE A 258 -31.22 -7.29 -19.09
CA PHE A 258 -30.11 -8.23 -19.27
C PHE A 258 -29.69 -8.35 -20.73
N GLU A 259 -30.64 -8.61 -21.64
CA GLU A 259 -30.38 -8.74 -23.07
C GLU A 259 -29.81 -7.46 -23.69
N SER A 260 -30.22 -6.29 -23.17
CA SER A 260 -29.78 -4.99 -23.67
C SER A 260 -28.26 -4.77 -23.57
N TYR A 261 -27.58 -5.34 -22.57
CA TYR A 261 -26.13 -5.18 -22.45
C TYR A 261 -25.37 -5.77 -23.64
N GLY A 262 -25.87 -6.86 -24.24
CA GLY A 262 -25.24 -7.51 -25.38
C GLY A 262 -25.35 -6.72 -26.69
N THR A 263 -26.52 -6.12 -26.95
CA THR A 263 -26.71 -5.21 -28.09
C THR A 263 -25.93 -3.92 -27.87
N PHE A 264 -25.98 -3.40 -26.65
CA PHE A 264 -25.33 -2.17 -26.24
C PHE A 264 -23.80 -2.20 -26.42
N VAL A 265 -23.13 -3.26 -25.96
CA VAL A 265 -21.66 -3.42 -26.12
C VAL A 265 -21.27 -3.45 -27.61
N LYS A 266 -22.07 -4.10 -28.46
CA LYS A 266 -21.84 -4.14 -29.91
C LYS A 266 -22.05 -2.78 -30.57
N ASP A 267 -23.10 -2.06 -30.18
CA ASP A 267 -23.44 -0.76 -30.73
C ASP A 267 -22.43 0.32 -30.34
N LEU A 268 -21.93 0.29 -29.09
CA LEU A 268 -20.86 1.17 -28.65
C LEU A 268 -19.57 0.94 -29.45
N ASN A 269 -19.16 -0.32 -29.64
CA ASN A 269 -17.96 -0.64 -30.41
C ASN A 269 -18.05 -0.10 -31.85
N ARG A 270 -19.21 -0.30 -32.51
CA ARG A 270 -19.48 0.29 -33.81
C ARG A 270 -19.40 1.81 -33.78
N LYS A 271 -20.06 2.47 -32.83
CA LYS A 271 -20.05 3.94 -32.74
C LYS A 271 -18.65 4.49 -32.59
N VAL A 272 -17.80 3.92 -31.75
CA VAL A 272 -16.41 4.39 -31.61
C VAL A 272 -15.62 4.24 -32.92
N ILE A 273 -15.85 3.16 -33.67
CA ILE A 273 -15.20 2.95 -34.99
C ILE A 273 -15.72 3.94 -36.05
N PHE A 274 -17.00 4.31 -35.98
CA PHE A 274 -17.67 5.12 -36.99
C PHE A 274 -17.87 6.60 -36.62
N MET A 275 -17.48 7.05 -35.42
CA MET A 275 -17.83 8.40 -34.94
C MET A 275 -16.90 9.51 -35.41
N ASP A 276 -17.55 10.38 -36.18
CA ASP A 276 -17.28 11.78 -36.49
C ASP A 276 -18.10 12.63 -35.50
N THR A 277 -17.53 13.03 -34.37
CA THR A 277 -18.19 13.89 -33.36
C THR A 277 -17.40 15.18 -33.15
N THR A 278 -17.45 16.06 -34.14
CA THR A 278 -17.15 17.48 -33.91
C THR A 278 -18.38 18.16 -33.29
N GLU A 279 -18.51 18.10 -31.96
CA GLU A 279 -19.28 19.13 -31.27
C GLU A 279 -18.47 20.44 -31.33
N SER A 280 -19.05 21.47 -31.94
CA SER A 280 -18.46 22.80 -32.02
C SER A 280 -18.50 23.48 -30.65
N PHE A 281 -17.39 23.45 -29.92
CA PHE A 281 -17.24 24.24 -28.69
C PHE A 281 -16.81 25.67 -29.01
N ASP A 282 -17.35 26.62 -28.24
CA ASP A 282 -16.81 27.98 -28.21
C ASP A 282 -15.38 27.93 -27.65
N CYS A 283 -14.42 28.50 -28.38
CA CYS A 283 -12.99 28.52 -28.08
C CYS A 283 -12.66 29.21 -26.74
N THR A 284 -13.63 29.84 -26.09
CA THR A 284 -13.53 30.50 -24.78
C THR A 284 -13.72 29.55 -23.59
N THR A 285 -14.24 28.33 -23.79
CA THR A 285 -14.50 27.39 -22.68
C THR A 285 -13.20 26.74 -22.18
N PRO A 286 -12.92 26.73 -20.86
CA PRO A 286 -11.73 26.07 -20.33
C PRO A 286 -11.68 24.58 -20.69
N PRO A 287 -10.51 24.00 -21.05
CA PRO A 287 -10.41 22.64 -21.58
C PRO A 287 -11.02 21.57 -20.66
N LEU A 288 -10.74 21.63 -19.35
CA LEU A 288 -11.33 20.75 -18.34
C LEU A 288 -12.87 20.77 -18.37
N ARG A 289 -13.46 21.97 -18.49
CA ARG A 289 -14.91 22.13 -18.49
C ARG A 289 -15.51 21.59 -19.79
N ALA A 290 -14.87 21.86 -20.93
CA ALA A 290 -15.29 21.33 -22.23
C ALA A 290 -15.26 19.79 -22.26
N GLY A 291 -14.19 19.19 -21.74
CA GLY A 291 -14.07 17.73 -21.61
C GLY A 291 -15.19 17.13 -20.77
N ILE A 292 -15.47 17.70 -19.59
CA ILE A 292 -16.57 17.25 -18.72
C ILE A 292 -17.93 17.39 -19.41
N ILE A 293 -18.20 18.50 -20.12
CA ILE A 293 -19.45 18.68 -20.87
C ILE A 293 -19.61 17.55 -21.90
N THR A 294 -18.54 17.24 -22.65
CA THR A 294 -18.54 16.19 -23.67
C THR A 294 -18.81 14.81 -23.05
N GLN A 295 -18.19 14.52 -21.91
CA GLN A 295 -18.42 13.28 -21.16
C GLN A 295 -19.87 13.14 -20.69
N LEU A 296 -20.45 14.21 -20.15
CA LEU A 296 -21.84 14.19 -19.68
C LEU A 296 -22.83 14.06 -20.86
N ALA A 297 -22.56 14.71 -21.98
CA ALA A 297 -23.36 14.56 -23.20
C ALA A 297 -23.35 13.11 -23.70
N ALA A 298 -22.19 12.45 -23.71
CA ALA A 298 -22.06 11.04 -24.14
C ALA A 298 -22.90 10.07 -23.30
N ILE A 299 -23.19 10.39 -22.03
CA ILE A 299 -24.02 9.57 -21.14
C ILE A 299 -25.48 10.04 -21.05
N GLY A 300 -25.92 10.92 -21.96
CA GLY A 300 -27.31 11.38 -22.05
C GLY A 300 -27.63 12.65 -21.27
N LEU A 301 -26.66 13.28 -20.61
CA LEU A 301 -26.83 14.51 -19.84
C LEU A 301 -26.41 15.73 -20.68
N VAL A 302 -27.26 16.13 -21.62
CA VAL A 302 -27.01 17.26 -22.53
C VAL A 302 -27.45 18.58 -21.89
N PRO A 303 -26.55 19.57 -21.69
CA PRO A 303 -26.91 20.84 -21.03
C PRO A 303 -28.06 21.63 -21.68
N GLN A 304 -28.27 21.43 -22.99
CA GLN A 304 -29.27 22.13 -23.80
C GLN A 304 -30.68 21.53 -23.68
N GLN A 305 -30.81 20.32 -23.13
CA GLN A 305 -32.09 19.62 -22.93
C GLN A 305 -32.22 19.27 -21.44
N GLN A 306 -32.51 20.27 -20.60
CA GLN A 306 -32.61 20.04 -19.16
C GLN A 306 -33.83 19.17 -18.82
N PRO A 307 -33.64 18.00 -18.19
CA PRO A 307 -34.73 17.32 -17.48
C PRO A 307 -35.21 18.21 -16.33
N HIS A 308 -36.51 18.23 -16.05
CA HIS A 308 -37.16 19.15 -15.10
C HIS A 308 -36.66 19.12 -13.63
N ASN A 309 -35.65 18.30 -13.27
CA ASN A 309 -35.18 18.12 -11.89
C ASN A 309 -33.64 18.00 -11.73
N ILE A 310 -32.81 18.18 -12.77
CA ILE A 310 -31.35 17.98 -12.67
C ILE A 310 -30.60 19.23 -13.14
N ASP A 311 -29.84 19.86 -12.23
CA ASP A 311 -28.94 20.96 -12.58
C ASP A 311 -27.59 20.44 -13.08
N ILE A 312 -27.51 20.22 -14.40
CA ILE A 312 -26.30 19.74 -15.09
C ILE A 312 -25.11 20.70 -14.88
N ASN A 313 -25.34 22.02 -14.76
CA ASN A 313 -24.24 22.97 -14.52
C ASN A 313 -23.63 22.82 -13.13
N THR A 314 -24.46 22.49 -12.14
CA THR A 314 -23.97 22.13 -10.80
C THR A 314 -23.14 20.85 -10.84
N ILE A 315 -23.58 19.82 -11.56
CA ILE A 315 -22.80 18.57 -11.75
C ILE A 315 -21.45 18.87 -12.40
N ILE A 316 -21.43 19.60 -13.52
CA ILE A 316 -20.18 20.01 -14.22
C ILE A 316 -19.22 20.70 -13.25
N THR A 317 -19.73 21.61 -12.42
CA THR A 317 -18.90 22.38 -11.49
C THR A 317 -18.34 21.50 -10.37
N LYS A 318 -19.14 20.58 -9.82
CA LYS A 318 -18.70 19.62 -8.80
C LYS A 318 -17.63 18.67 -9.36
N THR A 319 -17.89 18.06 -10.51
CA THR A 319 -16.94 17.14 -11.19
C THR A 319 -15.62 17.86 -11.48
N ALA A 320 -15.67 19.09 -12.02
CA ALA A 320 -14.46 19.87 -12.29
C ALA A 320 -13.66 20.18 -11.01
N ASN A 321 -14.34 20.45 -9.89
CA ASN A 321 -13.68 20.67 -8.61
C ASN A 321 -13.06 19.39 -8.05
N GLN A 322 -13.70 18.23 -8.23
CA GLN A 322 -13.17 16.94 -7.82
C GLN A 322 -11.96 16.52 -8.65
N GLU A 323 -12.00 16.67 -9.97
CA GLU A 323 -10.84 16.38 -10.83
C GLU A 323 -9.64 17.28 -10.48
N LYS A 324 -9.88 18.57 -10.18
CA LYS A 324 -8.83 19.47 -9.68
C LYS A 324 -8.24 19.00 -8.35
N LYS A 325 -9.09 18.60 -7.39
CA LYS A 325 -8.64 18.05 -6.10
C LYS A 325 -7.80 16.80 -6.31
N LEU A 326 -8.28 15.85 -7.12
CA LEU A 326 -7.57 14.62 -7.45
C LEU A 326 -6.22 14.89 -8.12
N ALA A 327 -6.15 15.86 -9.04
CA ALA A 327 -4.89 16.25 -9.68
C ALA A 327 -3.89 16.85 -8.69
N LEU A 328 -4.36 17.64 -7.71
CA LEU A 328 -3.52 18.16 -6.63
C LEU A 328 -3.04 17.04 -5.69
N PHE A 329 -3.94 16.15 -5.29
CA PHE A 329 -3.59 14.97 -4.48
C PHE A 329 -2.54 14.11 -5.20
N LYS A 330 -2.73 13.77 -6.48
CA LYS A 330 -1.77 12.97 -7.28
C LYS A 330 -0.38 13.62 -7.36
N LYS A 331 -0.26 14.96 -7.30
CA LYS A 331 1.03 15.67 -7.25
C LYS A 331 1.69 15.62 -5.86
N GLN A 332 0.89 15.47 -4.80
CA GLN A 332 1.35 15.40 -3.41
C GLN A 332 1.59 13.97 -2.92
N VAL A 333 1.18 12.95 -3.69
CA VAL A 333 1.43 11.55 -3.33
C VAL A 333 2.94 11.32 -3.25
N PHE A 334 3.40 10.93 -2.07
CA PHE A 334 4.75 10.47 -1.84
C PHE A 334 5.06 9.31 -2.79
N ASP A 335 5.99 9.54 -3.73
CA ASP A 335 6.55 8.49 -4.56
C ASP A 335 7.98 8.18 -4.08
N PRO A 336 8.17 7.08 -3.31
CA PRO A 336 9.48 6.66 -2.86
C PRO A 336 10.52 6.56 -3.99
N SER A 337 10.08 6.21 -5.20
CA SER A 337 10.98 5.94 -6.32
C SER A 337 11.60 7.21 -6.92
N THR A 338 10.86 8.33 -6.91
CA THR A 338 11.35 9.61 -7.45
C THR A 338 12.35 10.28 -6.50
N GLN A 339 12.15 10.13 -5.19
CA GLN A 339 13.01 10.71 -4.16
C GLN A 339 14.22 9.82 -3.81
N LEU A 340 14.22 8.54 -4.19
CA LEU A 340 15.30 7.62 -3.88
C LEU A 340 16.69 8.08 -4.37
N ASN A 341 16.77 8.75 -5.52
CA ASN A 341 18.05 9.27 -6.01
C ASN A 341 18.59 10.38 -5.10
N GLN A 342 17.72 11.23 -4.54
CA GLN A 342 18.13 12.26 -3.57
C GLN A 342 18.56 11.61 -2.25
N VAL A 343 17.79 10.65 -1.75
CA VAL A 343 18.13 9.87 -0.53
C VAL A 343 19.51 9.22 -0.63
N LYS A 344 19.86 8.66 -1.80
CA LYS A 344 21.19 8.07 -2.04
C LYS A 344 22.33 9.09 -1.98
N ILE A 345 22.11 10.32 -2.43
CA ILE A 345 23.12 11.39 -2.36
C ILE A 345 23.42 11.71 -0.89
N HIS A 346 22.37 11.91 -0.08
CA HIS A 346 22.55 12.19 1.35
C HIS A 346 23.21 11.03 2.10
N MET A 347 22.88 9.78 1.74
CA MET A 347 23.57 8.61 2.29
C MET A 347 25.07 8.60 1.94
N ALA A 348 25.43 8.90 0.69
CA ALA A 348 26.82 8.94 0.25
C ALA A 348 27.63 10.05 0.96
N ASN A 349 27.01 11.20 1.25
CA ASN A 349 27.65 12.25 2.03
C ASN A 349 27.99 11.78 3.46
N LEU A 350 27.12 10.99 4.08
CA LEU A 350 27.37 10.43 5.42
C LEU A 350 28.44 9.34 5.40
N GLU A 351 28.47 8.51 4.36
CA GLU A 351 29.58 7.56 4.14
C GLU A 351 30.91 8.30 4.00
N TRP A 352 30.93 9.44 3.29
CA TRP A 352 32.10 10.30 3.19
C TRP A 352 32.50 10.90 4.54
N TYR A 353 31.55 11.45 5.30
CA TYR A 353 31.79 11.95 6.65
C TYR A 353 32.39 10.87 7.55
N LYS A 354 31.81 9.67 7.50
CA LYS A 354 32.29 8.52 8.28
C LYS A 354 33.73 8.16 7.95
N LYS A 355 34.09 8.17 6.67
CA LYS A 355 35.46 7.95 6.21
C LYS A 355 36.42 9.01 6.75
N VAL A 356 36.08 10.30 6.65
CA VAL A 356 36.92 11.40 7.16
C VAL A 356 37.14 11.29 8.67
N ALA A 357 36.09 10.98 9.44
CA ALA A 357 36.19 10.81 10.89
C ALA A 357 37.05 9.59 11.29
N LYS A 358 37.01 8.52 10.49
CA LYS A 358 37.89 7.35 10.64
C LYS A 358 39.35 7.70 10.38
N ASP A 359 39.63 8.46 9.32
CA ASP A 359 40.98 8.90 8.97
C ASP A 359 41.59 9.77 10.09
N ASN A 360 40.77 10.57 10.75
CA ASN A 360 41.13 11.35 11.95
C ASN A 360 41.30 10.53 13.25
N LYS A 361 41.10 9.20 13.20
CA LYS A 361 41.20 8.27 14.35
C LYS A 361 40.22 8.56 15.50
N ILE A 362 39.10 9.21 15.20
CA ILE A 362 38.03 9.51 16.18
C ILE A 362 36.85 8.56 15.97
N GLY A 363 36.46 8.35 14.71
CA GLY A 363 35.21 7.67 14.38
C GLY A 363 34.05 8.66 14.32
N TYR A 364 33.08 8.37 13.46
CA TYR A 364 32.03 9.33 13.11
C TYR A 364 31.07 9.63 14.26
N TYR A 365 30.77 8.65 15.11
CA TYR A 365 29.96 8.84 16.33
C TYR A 365 30.58 9.88 17.27
N ASP A 366 31.84 9.65 17.67
CA ASP A 366 32.55 10.53 18.60
C ASP A 366 32.92 11.88 17.98
N SER A 367 33.17 11.91 16.67
CA SER A 367 33.39 13.15 15.91
C SER A 367 32.15 14.03 15.98
N TYR A 368 30.98 13.48 15.65
CA TYR A 368 29.71 14.20 15.68
C TYR A 368 29.29 14.62 17.09
N LYS A 369 29.48 13.74 18.08
CA LYS A 369 29.14 14.04 19.48
C LYS A 369 29.95 15.21 20.04
N ASN A 370 31.27 15.18 19.83
CA ASN A 370 32.21 16.03 20.58
C ASN A 370 32.75 17.23 19.80
N VAL A 371 32.69 17.22 18.47
CA VAL A 371 33.33 18.24 17.62
C VAL A 371 32.26 19.03 16.87
N SER A 372 32.51 20.34 16.68
CA SER A 372 31.66 21.24 15.90
C SER A 372 32.46 21.85 14.75
N HIS A 373 32.69 21.06 13.71
CA HIS A 373 33.21 21.51 12.42
C HIS A 373 32.06 21.98 11.51
N THR A 374 32.40 22.76 10.48
CA THR A 374 31.43 23.16 9.44
C THR A 374 30.83 21.94 8.73
N SER A 375 31.59 20.84 8.59
CA SER A 375 31.11 19.57 8.04
C SER A 375 30.00 18.92 8.87
N ASP A 376 29.92 19.20 10.18
CA ASP A 376 28.87 18.65 11.04
C ASP A 376 27.52 19.33 10.77
N LEU A 377 27.51 20.58 10.31
CA LEU A 377 26.29 21.27 9.88
C LEU A 377 25.68 20.63 8.62
N ASP A 378 26.52 20.22 7.68
CA ASP A 378 26.10 19.50 6.47
C ASP A 378 25.53 18.11 6.82
N VAL A 379 26.17 17.41 7.77
CA VAL A 379 25.68 16.12 8.31
C VAL A 379 24.30 16.27 8.95
N VAL A 380 24.08 17.29 9.80
CA VAL A 380 22.76 17.54 10.41
C VAL A 380 21.69 17.75 9.35
N LYS A 381 22.02 18.45 8.26
CA LYS A 381 21.09 18.66 7.14
C LYS A 381 20.77 17.35 6.43
N ASP A 382 21.79 16.56 6.11
CA ASP A 382 21.62 15.26 5.44
C ASP A 382 20.83 14.27 6.30
N MET A 383 21.10 14.23 7.61
CA MET A 383 20.34 13.46 8.58
C MET A 383 18.85 13.83 8.54
N LYS A 384 18.51 15.13 8.67
CA LYS A 384 17.11 15.58 8.67
C LYS A 384 16.36 15.15 7.41
N ILE A 385 16.98 15.29 6.24
CA ILE A 385 16.36 14.90 4.97
C ILE A 385 16.10 13.39 4.93
N LEU A 386 17.07 12.58 5.36
CA LEU A 386 16.91 11.13 5.43
C LEU A 386 15.85 10.73 6.45
N THR A 387 15.83 11.35 7.62
CA THR A 387 14.86 11.06 8.68
C THR A 387 13.44 11.36 8.22
N CYS A 388 13.18 12.54 7.63
CA CYS A 388 11.86 12.85 7.09
C CYS A 388 11.42 11.83 6.03
N TYR A 389 12.32 11.45 5.11
CA TYR A 389 12.01 10.47 4.07
C TYR A 389 11.62 9.09 4.65
N TRP A 390 12.40 8.58 5.61
CA TRP A 390 12.13 7.27 6.19
C TRP A 390 10.94 7.27 7.15
N GLU A 391 10.69 8.35 7.87
CA GLU A 391 9.47 8.53 8.66
C GLU A 391 8.22 8.51 7.76
N GLU A 392 8.23 9.27 6.66
CA GLU A 392 7.12 9.29 5.71
C GLU A 392 6.92 7.91 5.06
N LEU A 393 8.00 7.25 4.66
CA LEU A 393 7.94 5.89 4.09
C LEU A 393 7.40 4.86 5.08
N VAL A 394 7.83 4.89 6.35
CA VAL A 394 7.30 4.01 7.40
C VAL A 394 5.82 4.29 7.65
N ASN A 395 5.43 5.57 7.74
CA ASN A 395 4.04 5.97 7.92
C ASN A 395 3.16 5.48 6.76
N GLU A 396 3.61 5.67 5.51
CA GLU A 396 2.89 5.20 4.33
C GLU A 396 2.84 3.67 4.24
N ALA A 397 3.86 2.96 4.73
CA ALA A 397 3.87 1.51 4.81
C ALA A 397 2.89 0.98 5.88
N GLU A 398 2.86 1.58 7.08
CA GLU A 398 1.90 1.22 8.15
C GLU A 398 0.45 1.51 7.76
N LYS A 399 0.24 2.50 6.88
CA LYS A 399 -1.05 2.83 6.29
C LYS A 399 -1.53 1.80 5.26
N ARG A 400 -0.68 0.86 4.82
CA ARG A 400 -1.03 -0.14 3.81
C ARG A 400 -1.87 -1.27 4.37
N PRO A 401 -2.99 -1.62 3.72
CA PRO A 401 -3.76 -2.81 4.03
C PRO A 401 -2.92 -4.04 3.60
N GLN A 402 -2.33 -4.72 4.57
CA GLN A 402 -1.40 -5.84 4.38
C GLN A 402 -1.49 -6.81 5.56
N THR A 403 -1.17 -8.09 5.34
CA THR A 403 -0.85 -9.02 6.43
C THR A 403 0.38 -8.59 7.21
N VAL A 404 0.38 -8.94 8.50
CA VAL A 404 1.56 -8.89 9.39
C VAL A 404 2.75 -9.58 8.68
N GLY A 405 3.86 -8.87 8.50
CA GLY A 405 5.10 -9.40 7.86
C GLY A 405 5.34 -9.06 6.38
N ALA A 406 4.41 -8.39 5.67
CA ALA A 406 4.57 -8.01 4.25
C ALA A 406 4.82 -6.51 4.01
N SER A 407 5.28 -5.80 5.05
CA SER A 407 5.28 -4.33 5.17
C SER A 407 6.11 -3.56 4.14
N LEU A 408 7.28 -4.09 3.73
CA LEU A 408 8.20 -3.41 2.83
C LEU A 408 8.81 -4.36 1.80
N ARG A 409 8.99 -3.86 0.57
CA ARG A 409 9.76 -4.60 -0.46
C ARG A 409 11.18 -4.82 0.05
N THR A 410 11.79 -5.93 -0.34
CA THR A 410 13.19 -6.28 -0.02
C THR A 410 14.17 -5.12 -0.29
N ARG A 411 14.00 -4.39 -1.41
CA ARG A 411 14.81 -3.21 -1.73
C ARG A 411 14.73 -2.09 -0.68
N TRP A 412 13.52 -1.83 -0.16
CA TRP A 412 13.28 -0.80 0.85
C TRP A 412 13.70 -1.27 2.24
N LEU A 413 13.59 -2.56 2.54
CA LEU A 413 14.10 -3.16 3.77
C LEU A 413 15.62 -3.01 3.90
N PHE A 414 16.37 -3.34 2.85
CA PHE A 414 17.82 -3.16 2.85
C PHE A 414 18.22 -1.69 2.94
N GLY A 415 17.56 -0.82 2.17
CA GLY A 415 17.78 0.63 2.25
C GLY A 415 17.52 1.18 3.66
N GLY A 416 16.41 0.77 4.28
CA GLY A 416 16.01 1.22 5.61
C GLY A 416 16.90 0.68 6.71
N THR A 417 17.42 -0.53 6.54
CA THR A 417 18.41 -1.13 7.44
C THR A 417 19.74 -0.38 7.39
N ASN A 418 20.24 -0.05 6.20
CA ASN A 418 21.47 0.74 6.06
C ASN A 418 21.29 2.15 6.63
N TYR A 419 20.14 2.79 6.37
CA TYR A 419 19.81 4.06 6.98
C TYR A 419 19.80 4.00 8.50
N ARG A 420 19.09 3.04 9.09
CA ARG A 420 19.04 2.84 10.55
C ARG A 420 20.44 2.66 11.14
N ARG A 421 21.25 1.77 10.56
CA ARG A 421 22.62 1.48 11.02
C ARG A 421 23.60 2.64 10.84
N MET A 422 23.32 3.59 9.94
CA MET A 422 24.16 4.77 9.72
C MET A 422 23.73 5.96 10.58
N ILE A 423 22.43 6.22 10.72
CA ILE A 423 21.89 7.46 11.33
C ILE A 423 21.56 7.31 12.81
N GLU A 424 20.99 6.17 13.23
CA GLU A 424 20.58 5.98 14.62
C GLU A 424 21.73 6.21 15.62
N PRO A 425 22.99 5.80 15.33
CA PRO A 425 24.15 6.20 16.13
C PRO A 425 24.33 7.70 16.34
N LEU A 426 24.08 8.52 15.32
CA LEU A 426 24.25 9.97 15.40
C LEU A 426 23.11 10.63 16.22
N GLU A 427 21.88 10.11 16.11
CA GLU A 427 20.78 10.54 16.97
C GLU A 427 21.00 10.13 18.44
N ILE A 428 21.58 8.95 18.69
CA ILE A 428 22.02 8.51 20.02
C ILE A 428 23.07 9.50 20.57
N ALA A 429 24.04 9.91 19.75
CA ALA A 429 25.03 10.90 20.17
C ALA A 429 24.38 12.21 20.63
N ASP A 430 23.41 12.74 19.87
CA ASP A 430 22.65 13.94 20.27
C ASP A 430 21.84 13.72 21.56
N TYR A 431 21.22 12.55 21.71
CA TYR A 431 20.41 12.19 22.87
C TYR A 431 21.22 12.22 24.17
N TYR A 432 22.38 11.54 24.19
CA TYR A 432 23.25 11.48 25.37
C TYR A 432 24.06 12.77 25.57
N LYS A 433 24.39 13.52 24.50
CA LYS A 433 24.97 14.86 24.60
C LYS A 433 24.03 15.84 25.31
N ALA A 434 22.72 15.67 25.15
CA ALA A 434 21.71 16.43 25.89
C ALA A 434 21.54 15.98 27.36
N GLY A 435 22.32 15.01 27.84
CA GLY A 435 22.27 14.52 29.23
C GLY A 435 21.10 13.59 29.54
N LYS A 436 20.43 13.05 28.52
CA LYS A 436 19.37 12.04 28.69
C LYS A 436 19.96 10.64 28.89
N GLN A 437 19.14 9.71 29.37
CA GLN A 437 19.51 8.31 29.66
C GLN A 437 18.42 7.36 29.15
N ASP A 438 18.73 6.08 29.02
CA ASP A 438 17.79 5.02 28.64
C ASP A 438 17.15 5.23 27.25
N TYR A 439 18.01 5.44 26.24
CA TYR A 439 17.57 5.71 24.87
C TYR A 439 16.64 4.61 24.32
N ILE A 440 16.93 3.34 24.60
CA ILE A 440 16.19 2.21 24.02
C ILE A 440 14.73 2.22 24.44
N ASN A 441 14.45 2.53 25.72
CA ASN A 441 13.08 2.49 26.25
C ASN A 441 12.37 3.86 26.19
N GLN A 442 13.11 4.97 26.28
CA GLN A 442 12.54 6.32 26.43
C GLN A 442 12.80 7.26 25.26
N GLY A 443 13.82 6.99 24.44
CA GLY A 443 14.33 7.91 23.43
C GLY A 443 14.13 7.45 21.98
N ARG A 444 13.96 6.15 21.75
CA ARG A 444 14.05 5.54 20.43
C ARG A 444 12.87 5.89 19.53
N PRO A 445 13.09 6.57 18.38
CA PRO A 445 12.03 6.89 17.43
C PRO A 445 11.31 5.66 16.85
N LYS A 446 10.00 5.82 16.61
CA LYS A 446 9.11 4.74 16.15
C LYS A 446 9.55 4.14 14.81
N HIS A 447 10.07 4.95 13.88
CA HIS A 447 10.42 4.46 12.54
C HIS A 447 11.60 3.49 12.57
N TYR A 448 12.59 3.67 13.46
CA TYR A 448 13.68 2.70 13.64
C TYR A 448 13.18 1.36 14.19
N ILE A 449 12.30 1.40 15.20
CA ILE A 449 11.67 0.20 15.77
C ILE A 449 10.93 -0.58 14.69
N LYS A 450 10.16 0.11 13.84
CA LYS A 450 9.41 -0.52 12.75
C LYS A 450 10.32 -1.12 11.69
N LEU A 451 11.36 -0.40 11.26
CA LEU A 451 12.33 -0.90 10.29
C LEU A 451 13.06 -2.15 10.79
N GLU A 452 13.42 -2.18 12.07
CA GLU A 452 14.04 -3.35 12.70
C GLU A 452 13.07 -4.53 12.84
N GLN A 453 11.84 -4.27 13.30
CA GLN A 453 10.78 -5.28 13.40
C GLN A 453 10.56 -5.97 12.04
N TRP A 454 10.41 -5.18 10.98
CA TRP A 454 10.16 -5.71 9.63
C TRP A 454 11.34 -6.49 9.07
N LEU A 455 12.58 -6.11 9.41
CA LEU A 455 13.76 -6.91 9.04
C LEU A 455 13.75 -8.27 9.76
N ASN A 456 13.42 -8.30 11.05
CA ASN A 456 13.40 -9.52 11.86
C ASN A 456 12.28 -10.49 11.45
N GLU A 457 11.17 -9.97 10.93
CA GLU A 457 10.06 -10.77 10.39
C GLU A 457 10.40 -11.42 9.04
N THR A 458 11.47 -11.00 8.36
CA THR A 458 11.89 -11.64 7.10
C THR A 458 12.60 -12.97 7.34
N PRO A 459 12.28 -14.04 6.56
CA PRO A 459 12.99 -15.30 6.64
C PRO A 459 14.48 -15.10 6.37
N LYS A 460 15.32 -15.33 7.39
CA LYS A 460 16.77 -15.32 7.20
C LYS A 460 17.14 -16.44 6.23
N PRO A 461 17.92 -16.17 5.16
CA PRO A 461 18.44 -17.25 4.33
C PRO A 461 19.26 -18.20 5.22
N VAL A 462 19.01 -19.50 5.06
CA VAL A 462 19.72 -20.55 5.79
C VAL A 462 21.21 -20.46 5.44
N GLY A 463 22.02 -20.03 6.41
CA GLY A 463 23.48 -20.06 6.33
C GLY A 463 24.11 -19.04 5.38
N VAL A 464 24.25 -17.79 5.82
CA VAL A 464 25.39 -16.99 5.35
C VAL A 464 26.58 -17.37 6.24
N PRO A 465 27.67 -17.94 5.68
CA PRO A 465 28.79 -18.38 6.49
C PRO A 465 29.52 -17.18 7.11
N ASN A 466 29.91 -17.33 8.39
CA ASN A 466 30.76 -16.40 9.15
C ASN A 466 32.00 -15.95 8.36
N GLU A 467 32.50 -16.78 7.44
CA GLU A 467 33.59 -16.48 6.49
C GLU A 467 33.37 -15.18 5.68
N SER A 468 32.16 -14.95 5.17
CA SER A 468 31.87 -13.78 4.34
C SER A 468 31.82 -12.48 5.14
N MET A 469 31.39 -12.56 6.41
CA MET A 469 31.38 -11.42 7.33
C MET A 469 32.81 -11.07 7.77
N LYS A 470 33.64 -12.08 8.05
CA LYS A 470 35.07 -11.91 8.37
C LYS A 470 35.82 -11.16 7.28
N GLN A 471 35.58 -11.49 6.01
CA GLN A 471 36.27 -10.87 4.88
C GLN A 471 35.90 -9.39 4.66
N ASN A 472 34.70 -8.97 5.08
CA ASN A 472 34.17 -7.62 4.80
C ASN A 472 34.06 -6.72 6.05
N VAL A 473 34.49 -7.19 7.22
CA VAL A 473 34.35 -6.50 8.52
C VAL A 473 34.94 -5.08 8.50
N ALA A 474 35.98 -4.82 7.70
CA ALA A 474 36.58 -3.48 7.57
C ALA A 474 35.59 -2.39 7.10
N SER A 475 34.53 -2.78 6.39
CA SER A 475 33.54 -1.90 5.76
C SER A 475 32.12 -2.01 6.34
N ILE A 476 31.89 -2.83 7.36
CA ILE A 476 30.53 -3.02 7.89
C ILE A 476 30.07 -1.80 8.71
N LEU A 477 28.75 -1.57 8.69
CA LEU A 477 28.07 -0.86 9.75
C LEU A 477 27.73 -1.87 10.85
N THR A 478 27.83 -1.44 12.11
CA THR A 478 27.47 -2.28 13.26
C THR A 478 26.05 -2.82 13.08
N GLU A 479 25.87 -4.12 13.31
CA GLU A 479 24.60 -4.77 13.03
C GLU A 479 23.47 -4.28 13.92
N ASP A 480 23.79 -4.10 15.20
CA ASP A 480 22.96 -3.45 16.20
C ASP A 480 23.19 -1.93 16.14
N SER A 481 22.20 -1.22 15.62
CA SER A 481 22.24 0.23 15.50
C SER A 481 22.12 0.95 16.85
N CYS A 482 21.69 0.25 17.91
CA CYS A 482 21.63 0.76 19.29
C CYS A 482 22.94 0.53 20.07
N PHE A 483 23.98 -0.05 19.46
CA PHE A 483 25.27 -0.34 20.11
C PHE A 483 25.81 0.83 20.94
N TRP A 484 25.78 2.05 20.39
CA TRP A 484 26.29 3.22 21.10
C TRP A 484 25.45 3.62 22.32
N ALA A 485 24.14 3.34 22.33
CA ALA A 485 23.32 3.56 23.52
C ALA A 485 23.80 2.65 24.66
N HIS A 486 24.10 1.38 24.36
CA HIS A 486 24.68 0.46 25.34
C HIS A 486 26.05 0.94 25.87
N VAL A 487 26.91 1.49 25.00
CA VAL A 487 28.21 2.06 25.41
C VAL A 487 28.01 3.25 26.37
N GLU A 488 27.06 4.14 26.10
CA GLU A 488 26.80 5.30 26.97
C GLU A 488 26.25 4.88 28.34
N GLU A 489 25.32 3.92 28.39
CA GLU A 489 24.85 3.36 29.66
C GLU A 489 25.99 2.71 30.44
N ALA A 490 26.85 1.94 29.78
CA ALA A 490 28.02 1.33 30.41
C ALA A 490 29.01 2.40 30.95
N LEU A 491 29.21 3.50 30.23
CA LEU A 491 30.00 4.64 30.72
C LEU A 491 29.37 5.32 31.93
N ILE A 492 28.04 5.43 31.97
CA ILE A 492 27.31 5.94 33.13
C ILE A 492 27.50 5.00 34.34
N SER A 493 27.38 3.68 34.14
CA SER A 493 27.64 2.68 35.18
C SER A 493 29.08 2.76 35.71
N CYS A 494 30.09 2.94 34.84
CA CYS A 494 31.47 3.17 35.28
C CYS A 494 31.59 4.41 36.17
N LYS A 495 30.98 5.53 35.78
CA LYS A 495 30.99 6.77 36.56
C LYS A 495 30.34 6.59 37.92
N LEU A 496 29.21 5.89 38.00
CA LEU A 496 28.51 5.57 39.25
C LEU A 496 29.38 4.74 40.20
N LEU A 497 30.13 3.76 39.68
CA LEU A 497 31.02 2.93 40.49
C LEU A 497 32.22 3.70 41.06
N THR A 498 32.72 4.67 40.32
CA THR A 498 33.84 5.53 40.75
C THR A 498 33.40 6.74 41.59
N GLY A 499 32.11 7.05 41.62
CA GLY A 499 31.54 8.21 42.30
C GLY A 499 31.43 8.03 43.81
N THR A 500 31.75 9.09 44.57
CA THR A 500 31.73 9.11 46.04
C THR A 500 30.33 9.21 46.67
N GLY A 501 29.26 9.26 45.87
CA GLY A 501 27.88 9.49 46.34
C GLY A 501 26.86 8.36 46.08
N SER A 502 27.26 7.25 45.48
CA SER A 502 26.33 6.15 45.11
C SER A 502 26.14 5.14 46.24
N SER A 503 24.91 4.65 46.41
CA SER A 503 24.58 3.60 47.38
C SER A 503 25.20 2.25 46.99
N GLU A 504 25.41 1.35 47.95
CA GLU A 504 25.96 0.01 47.67
C GLU A 504 25.06 -0.82 46.75
N MET A 505 23.74 -0.61 46.81
CA MET A 505 22.78 -1.28 45.94
C MET A 505 22.92 -0.80 44.48
N GLU A 506 23.09 0.51 44.26
CA GLU A 506 23.32 1.09 42.93
C GLU A 506 24.66 0.66 42.35
N LYS A 507 25.69 0.54 43.19
CA LYS A 507 26.99 0.00 42.77
C LYS A 507 26.89 -1.46 42.37
N GLN A 508 26.16 -2.29 43.12
CA GLN A 508 25.99 -3.69 42.74
C GLN A 508 25.25 -3.81 41.40
N SER A 509 24.14 -3.10 41.24
CA SER A 509 23.38 -3.06 39.97
C SER A 509 24.27 -2.60 38.80
N SER A 510 25.06 -1.54 39.00
CA SER A 510 25.98 -1.03 37.98
C SER A 510 27.07 -2.03 37.59
N ARG A 511 27.56 -2.86 38.53
CA ARG A 511 28.50 -3.94 38.22
C ARG A 511 27.84 -5.03 37.38
N ASP A 512 26.64 -5.44 37.76
CA ASP A 512 25.91 -6.48 37.05
C ASP A 512 25.63 -6.06 35.59
N SER A 513 25.18 -4.81 35.39
CA SER A 513 24.99 -4.24 34.05
C SER A 513 26.28 -4.18 33.22
N LEU A 514 27.44 -3.93 33.85
CA LEU A 514 28.73 -3.93 33.15
C LEU A 514 29.14 -5.35 32.69
N PHE A 515 28.88 -6.38 33.48
CA PHE A 515 29.11 -7.77 33.06
C PHE A 515 28.17 -8.20 31.94
N GLU A 516 26.91 -7.77 31.96
CA GLU A 516 25.99 -7.99 30.85
C GLU A 516 26.48 -7.32 29.57
N PHE A 517 26.92 -6.07 29.68
CA PHE A 517 27.47 -5.33 28.55
C PHE A 517 28.76 -5.97 28.00
N GLU A 518 29.66 -6.43 28.87
CA GLU A 518 30.85 -7.18 28.47
C GLU A 518 30.51 -8.43 27.63
N ASN A 519 29.57 -9.24 28.10
CA ASN A 519 29.13 -10.44 27.39
C ASN A 519 28.48 -10.11 26.04
N TYR A 520 27.67 -9.05 26.01
CA TYR A 520 27.06 -8.53 24.78
C TYR A 520 28.13 -8.12 23.75
N VAL A 521 29.12 -7.31 24.16
CA VAL A 521 30.21 -6.87 23.29
C VAL A 521 31.05 -8.06 22.79
N TYR A 522 31.38 -9.01 23.67
CA TYR A 522 32.09 -10.22 23.27
C TYR A 522 31.34 -11.00 22.18
N GLY A 523 30.02 -11.16 22.34
CA GLY A 523 29.16 -11.82 21.34
C GLY A 523 29.21 -11.14 19.98
N LEU A 524 29.13 -9.80 19.94
CA LEU A 524 29.20 -9.03 18.70
C LEU A 524 30.56 -9.14 18.02
N ILE A 525 31.65 -9.02 18.78
CA ILE A 525 33.01 -9.11 18.21
C ILE A 525 33.26 -10.52 17.67
N LYS A 526 32.91 -11.57 18.45
CA LYS A 526 33.06 -12.97 18.04
C LYS A 526 32.33 -13.29 16.73
N ASN A 527 31.17 -12.67 16.52
CA ASN A 527 30.35 -12.84 15.33
C ASN A 527 30.68 -11.86 14.19
N TYR A 528 31.73 -11.04 14.33
CA TYR A 528 32.10 -10.03 13.33
C TYR A 528 30.94 -9.06 13.00
N ALA A 529 30.12 -8.72 14.01
CA ALA A 529 28.88 -7.96 13.87
C ALA A 529 29.01 -6.48 14.26
N VAL A 530 30.22 -5.98 14.53
CA VAL A 530 30.48 -4.59 14.96
C VAL A 530 31.54 -3.92 14.09
N SER A 531 31.36 -2.63 13.79
CA SER A 531 32.34 -1.87 13.00
C SER A 531 33.68 -1.77 13.73
N PRO A 532 34.83 -1.95 13.05
CA PRO A 532 36.16 -1.77 13.65
C PRO A 532 36.42 -0.34 14.17
N GLU A 533 35.59 0.63 13.81
CA GLU A 533 35.69 2.00 14.31
C GLU A 533 35.52 2.11 15.83
N ILE A 534 34.90 1.12 16.47
CA ILE A 534 34.81 1.09 17.93
C ILE A 534 36.19 1.00 18.57
N PHE A 535 37.19 0.43 17.89
CA PHE A 535 38.56 0.27 18.41
C PHE A 535 39.47 1.47 18.13
N LEU A 536 38.94 2.56 17.54
CA LEU A 536 39.73 3.78 17.36
C LEU A 536 40.12 4.35 18.72
N GLN A 537 41.36 4.83 18.83
CA GLN A 537 41.96 5.24 20.11
C GLN A 537 41.13 6.30 20.88
N ARG A 538 40.41 7.16 20.15
CA ARG A 538 39.59 8.24 20.72
C ARG A 538 38.10 7.90 20.79
N SER A 539 37.72 6.66 20.55
CA SER A 539 36.31 6.26 20.60
C SER A 539 35.79 6.21 22.04
N SER A 540 34.50 6.46 22.21
CA SER A 540 33.82 6.29 23.51
C SER A 540 33.87 4.84 24.01
N PHE A 541 33.92 3.86 23.11
CA PHE A 541 34.10 2.45 23.47
C PHE A 541 35.50 2.18 24.07
N MET A 542 36.56 2.72 23.48
CA MET A 542 37.92 2.60 24.03
C MET A 542 38.11 3.45 25.29
N GLN A 543 37.29 4.48 25.50
CA GLN A 543 37.19 5.15 26.79
C GLN A 543 36.55 4.23 27.83
N TRP A 544 35.40 3.61 27.52
CA TRP A 544 34.76 2.65 28.41
C TRP A 544 35.71 1.51 28.78
N TRP A 545 36.39 0.90 27.80
CA TRP A 545 37.30 -0.21 28.03
C TRP A 545 38.40 0.13 29.07
N ARG A 546 39.00 1.33 28.94
CA ARG A 546 40.04 1.80 29.88
C ARG A 546 39.50 2.05 31.28
N GLU A 547 38.27 2.56 31.41
CA GLU A 547 37.65 2.77 32.73
C GLU A 547 37.21 1.43 33.35
N TYR A 548 36.67 0.53 32.53
CA TYR A 548 36.27 -0.81 32.94
C TYR A 548 37.46 -1.62 33.46
N GLU A 549 38.59 -1.61 32.73
CA GLU A 549 39.83 -2.30 33.14
C GLU A 549 40.35 -1.77 34.50
N LYS A 550 40.28 -0.46 34.74
CA LYS A 550 40.64 0.14 36.04
C LYS A 550 39.72 -0.31 37.17
N ILE A 551 38.42 -0.41 36.92
CA ILE A 551 37.41 -0.81 37.92
C ILE A 551 37.58 -2.29 38.28
N MET A 552 37.80 -3.15 37.29
CA MET A 552 37.91 -4.60 37.47
C MET A 552 39.27 -5.04 38.01
N GLY A 553 40.32 -4.25 37.75
CA GLY A 553 41.68 -4.54 38.18
C GLY A 553 42.43 -5.49 37.26
N THR A 554 43.75 -5.47 37.35
CA THR A 554 44.66 -6.17 36.42
C THR A 554 44.65 -7.70 36.54
N SER A 555 44.05 -8.25 37.59
CA SER A 555 43.88 -9.69 37.79
C SER A 555 42.60 -10.25 37.14
N TYR A 556 41.69 -9.38 36.69
CA TYR A 556 40.45 -9.79 36.04
C TYR A 556 40.74 -10.32 34.62
N SER A 557 40.21 -11.51 34.32
CA SER A 557 40.37 -12.14 33.01
C SER A 557 39.05 -12.77 32.58
N SER A 558 38.49 -12.23 31.50
CA SER A 558 37.32 -12.74 30.78
C SER A 558 37.68 -13.11 29.33
N ASP A 559 36.73 -13.65 28.58
CA ASP A 559 36.92 -13.88 27.15
C ASP A 559 37.10 -12.57 26.36
N LEU A 560 36.42 -11.49 26.77
CA LEU A 560 36.63 -10.17 26.17
C LEU A 560 38.04 -9.64 26.45
N THR A 561 38.54 -9.74 27.68
CA THR A 561 39.91 -9.27 28.00
C THR A 561 41.00 -9.99 27.20
N LYS A 562 40.82 -11.28 26.90
CA LYS A 562 41.75 -12.03 26.04
C LYS A 562 41.70 -11.52 24.61
N LEU A 563 40.50 -11.32 24.10
CA LEU A 563 40.24 -10.82 22.75
C LEU A 563 40.80 -9.41 22.54
N MET A 564 40.65 -8.54 23.55
CA MET A 564 41.14 -7.16 23.56
C MET A 564 42.67 -7.04 23.64
N LYS A 565 43.43 -8.15 23.67
CA LYS A 565 44.90 -8.10 23.47
C LYS A 565 45.29 -8.06 22.00
N ASP A 566 44.41 -8.55 21.13
CA ASP A 566 44.67 -8.76 19.70
C ASP A 566 43.67 -7.98 18.82
N TYR A 567 42.92 -7.00 19.35
CA TYR A 567 41.85 -6.30 18.63
C TYR A 567 42.30 -5.64 17.32
N ASP A 568 43.59 -5.31 17.17
CA ASP A 568 44.16 -4.79 15.92
C ASP A 568 44.00 -5.76 14.73
N LYS A 569 43.88 -7.08 15.00
CA LYS A 569 43.63 -8.12 13.98
C LYS A 569 42.16 -8.25 13.59
N TYR A 570 41.26 -7.56 14.29
CA TYR A 570 39.82 -7.62 14.01
C TYR A 570 39.48 -7.10 12.62
N ALA A 571 40.04 -5.94 12.24
CA ALA A 571 39.76 -5.30 10.96
C ALA A 571 40.22 -6.13 9.75
N THR A 572 41.15 -7.08 9.94
CA THR A 572 41.64 -7.99 8.90
C THR A 572 40.91 -9.34 8.89
N GLY A 573 39.86 -9.51 9.69
CA GLY A 573 39.13 -10.78 9.76
C GLY A 573 39.91 -11.92 10.44
N SER A 574 41.00 -11.59 11.15
CA SER A 574 42.01 -12.55 11.63
C SER A 574 42.01 -12.72 13.16
N LEU A 575 40.94 -12.28 13.81
CA LEU A 575 40.71 -12.39 15.25
C LEU A 575 40.12 -13.74 15.65
#